data_AF-A0AAN6ELU2-F1
#
_entry.id   AF-A0AAN6ELU2-F1
#
_cell.length_a   1.000
_cell.length_b   1.000
_cell.length_c   1.000
_cell.angle_alpha   90.00
_cell.angle_beta   90.00
_cell.angle_gamma   90.00
#
_symmetry.space_group_name_H-M   'P 1'
#
loop_
_entity.id
_entity.type
_entity.pdbx_description
1 polymer ?
#
loop_
_entity_poly.entity_id
_entity_poly.type
_entity_poly.pdbx_seq_one_letter_code
_entity_poly.pdbx_strand_id
1 'polypeptide(L)'
;MKRYMTDGRKPRYGFYELFDAGNIDDEGGVLDPNSPRAHYGKGNALFHVDSSFNPRRASFSLLRAVEIPPPGNGGNTDFADSRTAWDDLPAELQQELLEKDYVVNHSIAQSRKLGSPEFFKDLDPTNGGKMARHKLIQVHEPSGRRNIYIAAHSHSIVGLPKDKSDELIKMLLDHVTQPKYTISVEWKNPSDMIIWDNRCTLHKANGGAFEGRYRRDLRRTTVHDDSSTAWGLNEVEDTDKWVVNRDATRAAGQVKVAA
;
A
#
# COMPACT_ATOMS: atom_id res chain seq x y z
N MET A 1 -16.62 0.68 -9.09
CA MET A 1 -16.01 -0.55 -9.67
C MET A 1 -15.08 -0.30 -10.88
N LYS A 2 -15.29 0.71 -11.74
CA LYS A 2 -14.33 1.14 -12.80
C LYS A 2 -12.96 1.68 -12.29
N ARG A 3 -12.65 1.56 -10.99
CA ARG A 3 -11.70 2.43 -10.28
C ARG A 3 -10.23 2.08 -10.42
N TYR A 4 -9.88 0.81 -10.59
CA TYR A 4 -8.49 0.36 -10.70
C TYR A 4 -7.97 0.35 -12.14
N MET A 5 -8.79 0.82 -13.09
CA MET A 5 -8.41 1.04 -14.48
C MET A 5 -8.15 2.53 -14.70
N THR A 6 -6.88 2.92 -14.78
CA THR A 6 -6.46 4.27 -15.15
C THR A 6 -5.86 4.27 -16.56
N ASP A 7 -6.13 5.36 -17.28
CA ASP A 7 -5.38 5.85 -18.46
C ASP A 7 -5.48 5.07 -19.79
N GLY A 8 -6.66 4.55 -20.12
CA GLY A 8 -6.88 3.86 -21.40
C GLY A 8 -6.26 2.45 -21.46
N ARG A 9 -5.73 1.99 -20.33
CA ARG A 9 -5.17 0.65 -20.16
C ARG A 9 -6.24 -0.41 -20.38
N LYS A 10 -5.98 -1.35 -21.29
CA LYS A 10 -6.82 -2.53 -21.46
C LYS A 10 -6.52 -3.50 -20.31
N PRO A 11 -7.53 -3.93 -19.54
CA PRO A 11 -7.29 -4.93 -18.52
C PRO A 11 -6.91 -6.23 -19.22
N ARG A 12 -5.92 -6.95 -18.67
CA ARG A 12 -5.58 -8.29 -19.17
C ARG A 12 -6.70 -9.31 -18.93
N TYR A 13 -7.64 -8.98 -18.04
CA TYR A 13 -8.75 -9.84 -17.63
C TYR A 13 -10.10 -9.14 -17.78
N GLY A 14 -11.15 -9.92 -18.03
CA GLY A 14 -12.52 -9.40 -18.06
C GLY A 14 -13.10 -9.00 -16.69
N PHE A 15 -12.36 -9.21 -15.61
CA PHE A 15 -12.78 -8.94 -14.23
C PHE A 15 -12.01 -7.75 -13.66
N TYR A 16 -12.72 -6.69 -13.28
CA TYR A 16 -12.12 -5.47 -12.76
C TYR A 16 -11.60 -5.61 -11.33
N GLU A 17 -12.07 -6.63 -10.62
CA GLU A 17 -11.71 -7.01 -9.27
C GLU A 17 -10.39 -7.77 -9.21
N LEU A 18 -9.82 -8.14 -10.37
CA LEU A 18 -8.56 -8.87 -10.47
C LEU A 18 -7.43 -7.94 -10.92
N PHE A 19 -6.49 -7.70 -10.01
CA PHE A 19 -5.37 -6.80 -10.19
C PHE A 19 -4.07 -7.55 -10.51
N ASP A 20 -3.29 -7.02 -11.46
CA ASP A 20 -1.93 -7.48 -11.75
C ASP A 20 -0.94 -6.95 -10.70
N ALA A 21 -0.61 -7.78 -9.72
CA ALA A 21 0.37 -7.48 -8.66
C ALA A 21 1.80 -7.97 -9.01
N GLY A 22 1.96 -8.47 -10.23
CA GLY A 22 3.21 -8.94 -10.81
C GLY A 22 3.98 -7.90 -11.63
N ASN A 23 5.02 -8.36 -12.32
CA ASN A 23 5.80 -7.56 -13.28
C ASN A 23 5.43 -7.90 -14.74
N ILE A 24 4.14 -8.05 -15.02
CA ILE A 24 3.66 -8.45 -16.35
C ILE A 24 3.11 -7.24 -17.09
N ASP A 25 3.64 -6.92 -18.27
CA ASP A 25 3.14 -5.85 -19.14
C ASP A 25 1.74 -6.15 -19.72
N ASP A 26 1.19 -5.23 -20.51
CA ASP A 26 -0.18 -5.37 -21.03
C ASP A 26 -0.31 -6.41 -22.16
N GLU A 27 0.80 -6.78 -22.80
CA GLU A 27 0.88 -7.86 -23.80
C GLU A 27 1.18 -9.22 -23.14
N GLY A 28 1.41 -9.21 -21.83
CA GLY A 28 1.72 -10.40 -21.05
C GLY A 28 3.21 -10.69 -20.94
N GLY A 29 4.11 -9.83 -21.40
CA GLY A 29 5.57 -9.94 -21.29
C GLY A 29 6.14 -9.46 -19.96
N VAL A 30 7.47 -9.42 -19.86
CA VAL A 30 8.17 -8.87 -18.67
C VAL A 30 8.15 -7.35 -18.74
N LEU A 31 7.61 -6.72 -17.69
CA LEU A 31 7.55 -5.27 -17.57
C LEU A 31 8.96 -4.65 -17.53
N ASP A 32 9.20 -3.67 -18.41
CA ASP A 32 10.42 -2.85 -18.38
C ASP A 32 10.56 -2.14 -17.03
N PRO A 33 11.65 -2.38 -16.27
CA PRO A 33 11.92 -1.74 -14.98
C PRO A 33 11.98 -0.21 -15.00
N ASN A 34 12.21 0.40 -16.16
CA ASN A 34 12.26 1.86 -16.34
C ASN A 34 10.93 2.44 -16.83
N SER A 35 9.93 1.61 -17.10
CA SER A 35 8.62 2.09 -17.52
C SER A 35 7.93 2.90 -16.40
N PRO A 36 7.06 3.87 -16.74
CA PRO A 36 6.27 4.59 -15.75
C PRO A 36 5.49 3.66 -14.81
N ARG A 37 5.02 2.52 -15.32
CA ARG A 37 4.31 1.50 -14.53
C ARG A 37 5.22 0.81 -13.53
N ALA A 38 6.46 0.48 -13.90
CA ALA A 38 7.42 -0.08 -12.96
C ALA A 38 7.76 0.93 -11.86
N HIS A 39 8.02 2.19 -12.20
CA HIS A 39 8.24 3.26 -11.22
C HIS A 39 7.05 3.43 -10.26
N TYR A 40 5.82 3.41 -10.78
CA TYR A 40 4.62 3.42 -9.94
C TYR A 40 4.56 2.20 -9.01
N GLY A 41 4.89 1.01 -9.53
CA GLY A 41 4.92 -0.25 -8.80
C GLY A 41 5.91 -0.28 -7.63
N LYS A 42 6.98 0.51 -7.65
CA LYS A 42 8.00 0.56 -6.58
C LYS A 42 7.41 0.95 -5.21
N GLY A 43 6.29 1.67 -5.17
CA GLY A 43 5.59 1.92 -3.89
C GLY A 43 5.13 0.64 -3.18
N ASN A 44 4.94 -0.47 -3.90
CA ASN A 44 4.59 -1.76 -3.30
C ASN A 44 5.79 -2.45 -2.63
N ALA A 45 7.02 -1.97 -2.86
CA ALA A 45 8.22 -2.42 -2.16
C ALA A 45 8.41 -1.75 -0.80
N LEU A 46 7.53 -0.81 -0.44
CA LEU A 46 7.48 -0.20 0.88
C LEU A 46 6.40 -0.90 1.72
N PHE A 47 6.62 -1.01 3.03
CA PHE A 47 5.60 -1.56 3.93
C PHE A 47 4.35 -0.69 3.91
N HIS A 48 3.23 -1.29 3.50
CA HIS A 48 1.97 -0.59 3.31
C HIS A 48 0.77 -1.45 3.68
N VAL A 49 -0.38 -0.78 3.77
CA VAL A 49 -1.70 -1.40 3.99
C VAL A 49 -2.52 -1.16 2.73
N ASP A 50 -3.08 -2.22 2.15
CA ASP A 50 -3.82 -2.07 0.90
C ASP A 50 -4.98 -1.08 1.04
N SER A 51 -5.11 -0.18 0.09
CA SER A 51 -6.20 0.79 0.02
C SER A 51 -6.35 1.66 1.28
N SER A 52 -5.32 1.83 2.11
CA SER A 52 -5.41 2.74 3.26
C SER A 52 -5.65 4.19 2.85
N PHE A 53 -5.30 4.54 1.61
CA PHE A 53 -5.57 5.83 0.96
C PHE A 53 -6.99 5.96 0.40
N ASN A 54 -7.82 4.92 0.46
CA ASN A 54 -9.23 4.99 0.13
C ASN A 54 -10.06 5.29 1.39
N PRO A 55 -11.23 5.96 1.25
CA PRO A 55 -12.07 6.27 2.40
C PRO A 55 -12.64 5.01 3.05
N ARG A 56 -13.06 4.01 2.25
CA ARG A 56 -13.34 2.65 2.74
C ARG A 56 -12.09 1.80 2.65
N ARG A 57 -11.68 1.22 3.78
CA ARG A 57 -10.48 0.38 3.89
C ARG A 57 -10.67 -0.97 3.18
N ALA A 58 -9.55 -1.65 2.94
CA ALA A 58 -9.54 -3.08 2.63
C ALA A 58 -9.57 -3.90 3.94
N SER A 59 -10.25 -5.05 3.91
CA SER A 59 -10.08 -6.10 4.91
C SER A 59 -9.05 -7.09 4.38
N PHE A 60 -9.48 -8.12 3.68
CA PHE A 60 -8.59 -9.16 3.18
C PHE A 60 -8.07 -8.84 1.79
N SER A 61 -6.79 -9.10 1.58
CA SER A 61 -6.23 -9.23 0.24
C SER A 61 -5.87 -10.69 -0.01
N LEU A 62 -6.23 -11.18 -1.19
CA LEU A 62 -5.97 -12.53 -1.64
C LEU A 62 -5.05 -12.43 -2.85
N LEU A 63 -3.85 -12.99 -2.72
CA LEU A 63 -2.83 -12.95 -3.77
C LEU A 63 -2.49 -14.37 -4.17
N ARG A 64 -2.66 -14.68 -5.45
CA ARG A 64 -2.37 -15.99 -6.03
C ARG A 64 -1.20 -15.91 -6.99
N ALA A 65 -0.26 -16.83 -6.85
CA ALA A 65 0.79 -17.06 -7.83
C ALA A 65 0.25 -17.78 -9.06
N VAL A 66 0.52 -17.23 -10.24
CA VAL A 66 0.30 -17.92 -11.52
C VAL A 66 1.62 -18.32 -12.14
N GLU A 67 2.60 -17.44 -12.04
CA GLU A 67 3.96 -17.69 -12.47
C GLU A 67 4.90 -16.98 -11.50
N ILE A 68 5.99 -17.65 -11.12
CA ILE A 68 6.97 -17.12 -10.17
C ILE A 68 8.37 -17.23 -10.76
N PRO A 69 9.30 -16.34 -10.37
CA PRO A 69 10.69 -16.45 -10.78
C PRO A 69 11.32 -17.78 -10.32
N PRO A 70 12.39 -18.26 -10.98
CA PRO A 70 13.15 -19.40 -10.49
C PRO A 70 13.66 -19.15 -9.05
N PRO A 71 13.75 -20.21 -8.21
CA PRO A 71 14.22 -20.09 -6.83
C PRO A 71 15.54 -19.30 -6.72
N GLY A 72 15.67 -18.50 -5.67
CA GLY A 72 16.84 -17.65 -5.42
C GLY A 72 16.87 -16.31 -6.17
N ASN A 73 15.85 -15.98 -6.98
CA ASN A 73 15.79 -14.70 -7.71
C ASN A 73 15.00 -13.59 -6.99
N GLY A 74 14.54 -13.83 -5.76
CA GLY A 74 13.73 -12.88 -4.98
C GLY A 74 12.24 -12.93 -5.33
N GLY A 75 11.51 -11.85 -5.05
CA GLY A 75 10.06 -11.78 -5.33
C GLY A 75 9.16 -12.26 -4.18
N ASN A 76 9.71 -12.48 -2.98
CA ASN A 76 8.97 -12.80 -1.76
C ASN A 76 7.94 -11.71 -1.41
N THR A 77 7.05 -12.04 -0.48
CA THR A 77 6.15 -11.06 0.14
C THR A 77 6.43 -11.02 1.64
N ASP A 78 6.80 -9.84 2.15
CA ASP A 78 7.03 -9.64 3.57
C ASP A 78 5.76 -9.10 4.22
N PHE A 79 5.52 -9.51 5.45
CA PHE A 79 4.41 -9.05 6.29
C PHE A 79 4.95 -8.52 7.62
N ALA A 80 4.26 -7.55 8.21
CA ALA A 80 4.54 -7.02 9.54
C ALA A 80 3.28 -7.08 10.41
N ASP A 81 3.37 -7.64 11.62
CA ASP A 81 2.27 -7.67 12.59
C ASP A 81 2.21 -6.36 13.40
N SER A 82 1.29 -5.46 13.01
CA SER A 82 1.15 -4.16 13.68
C SER A 82 0.48 -4.25 15.06
N ARG A 83 -0.07 -5.41 15.43
CA ARG A 83 -0.62 -5.66 16.76
C ARG A 83 0.50 -5.94 17.73
N THR A 84 1.38 -6.88 17.40
CA THR A 84 2.54 -7.21 18.25
C THR A 84 3.45 -6.00 18.40
N ALA A 85 3.61 -5.21 17.34
CA ALA A 85 4.28 -3.91 17.44
C ALA A 85 3.60 -2.94 18.41
N TRP A 86 2.25 -2.91 18.47
CA TRP A 86 1.53 -2.12 19.47
C TRP A 86 1.84 -2.60 20.89
N ASP A 87 1.68 -3.91 21.16
CA ASP A 87 1.85 -4.48 22.51
C ASP A 87 3.25 -4.21 23.09
N ASP A 88 4.28 -4.16 22.23
CA ASP A 88 5.68 -3.94 22.60
C ASP A 88 6.07 -2.45 22.77
N LEU A 89 5.18 -1.49 22.48
CA LEU A 89 5.48 -0.09 22.74
C LEU A 89 5.64 0.18 24.26
N PRO A 90 6.51 1.12 24.68
CA PRO A 90 6.55 1.59 26.07
C PRO A 90 5.17 2.05 26.55
N ALA A 91 4.81 1.72 27.80
CA ALA A 91 3.49 1.97 28.35
C ALA A 91 3.12 3.47 28.31
N GLU A 92 4.09 4.34 28.57
CA GLU A 92 3.91 5.80 28.53
C GLU A 92 3.56 6.27 27.11
N LEU A 93 4.20 5.69 26.09
CA LEU A 93 3.92 6.01 24.70
C LEU A 93 2.56 5.43 24.25
N GLN A 94 2.20 4.22 24.69
CA GLN A 94 0.86 3.68 24.45
C GLN A 94 -0.21 4.61 25.04
N GLN A 95 -0.02 5.06 26.27
CA GLN A 95 -0.94 5.98 26.93
C GLN A 95 -1.04 7.30 26.18
N GLU A 96 0.09 7.92 25.81
CA GLU A 96 0.10 9.16 25.04
C GLU A 96 -0.67 9.00 23.71
N LEU A 97 -0.39 7.95 22.95
CA LEU A 97 -1.03 7.73 21.65
C LEU A 97 -2.55 7.51 21.78
N LEU A 98 -3.01 6.88 22.87
CA LEU A 98 -4.43 6.71 23.18
C LEU A 98 -5.09 8.03 23.61
N GLU A 99 -4.42 8.83 24.43
CA GLU A 99 -4.93 10.12 24.89
C GLU A 99 -5.01 11.15 23.77
N LYS A 100 -4.00 11.18 22.90
CA LYS A 100 -3.94 12.10 21.76
C LYS A 100 -4.89 11.70 20.63
N ASP A 101 -5.21 10.40 20.52
CA ASP A 101 -6.19 9.85 19.59
C ASP A 101 -5.98 10.32 18.14
N TYR A 102 -4.72 10.29 17.71
CA TYR A 102 -4.26 10.87 16.44
C TYR A 102 -5.01 10.33 15.22
N VAL A 103 -5.22 11.21 14.24
CA VAL A 103 -5.79 10.90 12.92
C VAL A 103 -4.72 11.05 11.86
N VAL A 104 -4.51 10.01 11.06
CA VAL A 104 -3.54 10.00 9.96
C VAL A 104 -4.26 10.20 8.63
N ASN A 105 -3.72 11.11 7.82
CA ASN A 105 -4.09 11.29 6.42
C ASN A 105 -3.25 10.33 5.56
N HIS A 106 -3.91 9.53 4.74
CA HIS A 106 -3.27 8.59 3.83
C HIS A 106 -3.44 9.02 2.36
N SER A 107 -2.34 8.99 1.61
CA SER A 107 -2.28 9.32 0.20
C SER A 107 -1.48 8.27 -0.58
N ILE A 108 -2.02 7.82 -1.71
CA ILE A 108 -1.27 6.92 -2.58
C ILE A 108 -0.03 7.62 -3.17
N ALA A 109 -0.16 8.91 -3.49
CA ALA A 109 0.93 9.70 -4.06
C ALA A 109 2.15 9.77 -3.13
N GLN A 110 1.92 9.76 -1.82
CA GLN A 110 3.00 9.67 -0.82
C GLN A 110 3.87 8.43 -1.04
N SER A 111 3.26 7.24 -1.13
CA SER A 111 4.01 6.00 -1.35
C SER A 111 4.69 5.93 -2.71
N ARG A 112 4.11 6.53 -3.75
CA ARG A 112 4.73 6.57 -5.10
C ARG A 112 5.95 7.46 -5.10
N LYS A 113 5.86 8.64 -4.48
CA LYS A 113 7.00 9.55 -4.30
C LYS A 113 8.10 8.91 -3.46
N LEU A 114 7.77 8.25 -2.35
CA LEU A 114 8.75 7.53 -1.54
C LEU A 114 9.41 6.37 -2.30
N GLY A 115 8.65 5.60 -3.09
CA GLY A 115 9.16 4.43 -3.81
C GLY A 115 9.98 4.78 -5.05
N SER A 116 9.78 5.96 -5.65
CA SER A 116 10.56 6.43 -6.80
C SER A 116 10.71 7.95 -6.81
N PRO A 117 11.53 8.52 -5.90
CA PRO A 117 11.59 9.97 -5.65
C PRO A 117 11.91 10.81 -6.88
N GLU A 118 12.93 10.41 -7.65
CA GLU A 118 13.35 11.17 -8.84
C GLU A 118 12.28 11.20 -9.94
N PHE A 119 11.62 10.06 -10.18
CA PHE A 119 10.59 9.94 -11.20
C PHE A 119 9.33 10.73 -10.82
N PHE A 120 9.01 10.81 -9.52
CA PHE A 120 7.84 11.52 -9.00
C PHE A 120 8.24 12.79 -8.22
N LYS A 121 9.34 13.46 -8.59
CA LYS A 121 9.81 14.65 -7.87
C LYS A 121 8.78 15.79 -7.90
N ASP A 122 8.10 15.94 -9.03
CA ASP A 122 7.07 16.97 -9.29
C ASP A 122 5.67 16.54 -8.85
N LEU A 123 5.54 15.32 -8.31
CA LEU A 123 4.30 14.83 -7.72
C LEU A 123 4.07 15.56 -6.38
N ASP A 124 3.00 16.32 -6.30
CA ASP A 124 2.50 16.88 -5.05
C ASP A 124 1.41 15.96 -4.47
N PRO A 125 1.66 15.28 -3.34
CA PRO A 125 0.68 14.40 -2.71
C PRO A 125 -0.58 15.10 -2.20
N THR A 126 -0.55 16.43 -2.09
CA THR A 126 -1.66 17.28 -1.62
C THR A 126 -2.51 17.83 -2.77
N ASN A 127 -1.97 17.83 -3.99
CA ASN A 127 -2.65 18.40 -5.15
C ASN A 127 -3.76 17.45 -5.66
N GLY A 128 -5.01 17.88 -5.53
CA GLY A 128 -6.15 17.29 -6.25
C GLY A 128 -7.02 16.25 -5.52
N GLY A 129 -6.96 16.08 -4.20
CA GLY A 129 -7.95 15.18 -3.56
C GLY A 129 -7.91 15.09 -2.05
N LYS A 130 -9.09 14.79 -1.48
CA LYS A 130 -9.23 14.43 -0.06
C LYS A 130 -8.32 13.22 0.24
N MET A 131 -7.50 13.31 1.28
CA MET A 131 -6.75 12.17 1.82
C MET A 131 -7.64 11.35 2.74
N ALA A 132 -7.53 10.03 2.70
CA ALA A 132 -8.33 9.18 3.58
C ALA A 132 -7.86 9.34 5.02
N ARG A 133 -8.80 9.51 5.94
CA ARG A 133 -8.55 9.79 7.34
C ARG A 133 -8.86 8.57 8.19
N HIS A 134 -7.85 8.06 8.88
CA HIS A 134 -7.97 6.87 9.74
C HIS A 134 -7.34 7.15 11.10
N LYS A 135 -7.87 6.55 12.16
CA LYS A 135 -7.23 6.60 13.48
C LYS A 135 -5.89 5.87 13.42
N LEU A 136 -4.88 6.45 14.07
CA LEU A 136 -3.54 5.87 14.16
C LEU A 136 -3.55 4.56 14.96
N ILE A 137 -4.26 4.54 16.10
CA ILE A 137 -4.44 3.33 16.90
C ILE A 137 -5.85 2.81 16.68
N GLN A 138 -5.97 1.54 16.33
CA GLN A 138 -7.25 0.90 16.02
C GLN A 138 -7.43 -0.38 16.82
N VAL A 139 -8.69 -0.74 17.09
CA VAL A 139 -9.04 -2.06 17.63
C VAL A 139 -9.41 -2.97 16.46
N HIS A 140 -8.69 -4.06 16.31
CA HIS A 140 -9.02 -5.12 15.37
C HIS A 140 -10.19 -5.94 15.94
N GLU A 141 -11.41 -5.60 15.54
CA GLU A 141 -12.67 -6.15 16.09
C GLU A 141 -12.68 -7.68 16.20
N PRO A 142 -12.28 -8.47 15.18
CA PRO A 142 -12.32 -9.93 15.27
C PRO A 142 -11.46 -10.52 16.38
N SER A 143 -10.38 -9.85 16.80
CA SER A 143 -9.47 -10.36 17.84
C SER A 143 -9.43 -9.52 19.12
N GLY A 144 -10.10 -8.37 19.16
CA GLY A 144 -10.05 -7.41 20.27
C GLY A 144 -8.67 -6.76 20.51
N ARG A 145 -7.67 -7.05 19.67
CA ARG A 145 -6.30 -6.53 19.80
C ARG A 145 -6.23 -5.10 19.27
N ARG A 146 -5.45 -4.25 19.93
CA ARG A 146 -5.06 -2.95 19.34
C ARG A 146 -3.95 -3.13 18.32
N ASN A 147 -3.85 -2.20 17.37
CA ASN A 147 -2.79 -2.17 16.38
C ASN A 147 -2.45 -0.74 15.96
N ILE A 148 -1.23 -0.57 15.44
CA ILE A 148 -0.76 0.69 14.84
C ILE A 148 -1.11 0.69 13.34
N TYR A 149 -2.10 1.50 12.96
CA TYR A 149 -2.55 1.65 11.58
C TYR A 149 -1.74 2.74 10.86
N ILE A 150 -0.54 2.36 10.42
CA ILE A 150 0.42 3.20 9.71
C ILE A 150 0.83 2.50 8.40
N ALA A 151 1.26 3.25 7.40
CA ALA A 151 1.68 2.70 6.11
C ALA A 151 2.63 3.67 5.38
N ALA A 152 3.31 3.22 4.33
CA ALA A 152 3.97 4.11 3.38
C ALA A 152 3.03 5.16 2.73
N HIS A 153 1.71 4.97 2.87
CA HIS A 153 0.70 5.94 2.46
C HIS A 153 0.49 7.07 3.48
N SER A 154 0.91 6.89 4.73
CA SER A 154 0.76 7.88 5.80
C SER A 154 1.52 9.16 5.44
N HIS A 155 0.79 10.22 5.19
CA HIS A 155 1.32 11.50 4.71
C HIS A 155 1.46 12.53 5.83
N SER A 156 0.41 12.69 6.65
CA SER A 156 0.43 13.64 7.75
C SER A 156 -0.52 13.26 8.88
N ILE A 157 -0.27 13.76 10.07
CA ILE A 157 -1.14 13.63 11.24
C ILE A 157 -1.91 14.93 11.41
N VAL A 158 -3.24 14.83 11.51
CA VAL A 158 -4.13 15.98 11.63
C VAL A 158 -3.81 16.76 12.92
N GLY A 159 -3.63 18.07 12.78
CA GLY A 159 -3.38 18.96 13.92
C GLY A 159 -1.94 19.00 14.42
N LEU A 160 -1.03 18.17 13.87
CA LEU A 160 0.39 18.26 14.16
C LEU A 160 1.12 19.14 13.14
N PRO A 161 2.13 19.93 13.56
CA PRO A 161 3.12 20.52 12.67
C PRO A 161 3.77 19.45 11.77
N LYS A 162 4.13 19.82 10.53
CA LYS A 162 4.61 18.86 9.51
C LYS A 162 5.85 18.08 9.96
N ASP A 163 6.82 18.76 10.55
CA ASP A 163 8.04 18.17 11.10
C ASP A 163 7.73 17.13 12.20
N LYS A 164 6.83 17.46 13.13
CA LYS A 164 6.41 16.55 14.20
C LYS A 164 5.58 15.39 13.70
N SER A 165 4.73 15.64 12.72
CA SER A 165 3.99 14.60 12.02
C SER A 165 4.94 13.61 11.34
N ASP A 166 5.94 14.10 10.61
CA ASP A 166 6.90 13.26 9.89
C ASP A 166 7.77 12.45 10.85
N GLU A 167 8.23 13.08 11.94
CA GLU A 167 9.01 12.43 13.01
C GLU A 167 8.22 11.26 13.61
N LEU A 168 6.96 11.48 13.97
CA LEU A 168 6.10 10.44 14.55
C LEU A 168 5.76 9.33 13.55
N ILE A 169 5.39 9.68 12.31
CA ILE A 169 5.12 8.69 11.25
C ILE A 169 6.36 7.82 11.01
N LYS A 170 7.54 8.43 10.92
CA LYS A 170 8.79 7.72 10.70
C LYS A 170 9.12 6.80 11.87
N MET A 171 9.06 7.31 13.11
CA MET A 171 9.34 6.52 14.31
C MET A 171 8.44 5.28 14.39
N LEU A 172 7.14 5.45 14.12
CA LEU A 172 6.20 4.33 14.16
C LEU A 172 6.44 3.36 13.01
N LEU A 173 6.66 3.82 11.77
CA LEU A 173 7.00 2.94 10.65
C LEU A 173 8.28 2.14 10.92
N ASP A 174 9.34 2.80 11.40
CA ASP A 174 10.59 2.13 11.78
C ASP A 174 10.35 1.07 12.86
N HIS A 175 9.48 1.37 13.85
CA HIS A 175 9.10 0.41 14.89
C HIS A 175 8.31 -0.79 14.34
N VAL A 176 7.21 -0.57 13.61
CA VAL A 176 6.34 -1.69 13.18
C VAL A 176 7.03 -2.62 12.17
N THR A 177 8.09 -2.13 11.52
CA THR A 177 8.81 -2.87 10.48
C THR A 177 10.11 -3.52 10.98
N GLN A 178 10.36 -3.50 12.30
CA GLN A 178 11.50 -4.21 12.89
C GLN A 178 11.45 -5.72 12.58
N PRO A 179 12.62 -6.39 12.42
CA PRO A 179 12.69 -7.81 12.11
C PRO A 179 11.86 -8.72 13.03
N LYS A 180 11.74 -8.37 14.32
CA LYS A 180 10.96 -9.16 15.29
C LYS A 180 9.44 -9.15 15.06
N TYR A 181 8.91 -8.22 14.26
CA TYR A 181 7.50 -8.17 13.89
C TYR A 181 7.24 -8.62 12.45
N THR A 182 8.30 -8.92 11.69
CA THR A 182 8.20 -9.21 10.27
C THR A 182 8.49 -10.66 9.93
N ILE A 183 7.85 -11.14 8.87
CA ILE A 183 8.12 -12.44 8.26
C ILE A 183 8.24 -12.26 6.75
N SER A 184 9.20 -12.95 6.15
CA SER A 184 9.30 -13.07 4.69
C SER A 184 8.70 -14.38 4.24
N VAL A 185 7.71 -14.32 3.36
CA VAL A 185 7.07 -15.51 2.78
C VAL A 185 7.56 -15.70 1.35
N GLU A 186 8.26 -16.80 1.14
CA GLU A 186 8.69 -17.25 -0.19
C GLU A 186 7.53 -17.89 -0.94
N TRP A 187 7.36 -17.52 -2.21
CA TRP A 187 6.47 -18.21 -3.14
C TRP A 187 7.18 -19.46 -3.65
N LYS A 188 6.57 -20.64 -3.44
CA LYS A 188 7.20 -21.92 -3.76
C LYS A 188 6.69 -22.50 -5.06
N ASN A 189 5.39 -22.34 -5.35
CA ASN A 189 4.76 -22.93 -6.51
C ASN A 189 3.80 -21.97 -7.20
N PRO A 190 3.60 -22.12 -8.53
CA PRO A 190 2.34 -21.70 -9.15
C PRO A 190 1.15 -22.25 -8.37
N SER A 191 0.09 -21.46 -8.26
CA SER A 191 -1.12 -21.69 -7.46
C SER A 191 -1.02 -21.47 -5.94
N ASP A 192 0.17 -21.26 -5.39
CA ASP A 192 0.29 -20.77 -4.01
C ASP A 192 -0.62 -19.54 -3.83
N MET A 193 -1.27 -19.46 -2.67
CA MET A 193 -2.15 -18.36 -2.32
C MET A 193 -1.83 -17.87 -0.92
N ILE A 194 -1.65 -16.56 -0.80
CA ILE A 194 -1.51 -15.89 0.49
C ILE A 194 -2.72 -14.99 0.68
N ILE A 195 -3.33 -15.09 1.86
CA ILE A 195 -4.43 -14.24 2.29
C ILE A 195 -3.97 -13.54 3.57
N TRP A 196 -4.11 -12.22 3.62
CA TRP A 196 -3.77 -11.44 4.81
C TRP A 196 -4.85 -10.42 5.15
N ASP A 197 -4.90 -10.03 6.42
CA ASP A 197 -5.83 -9.03 6.94
C ASP A 197 -5.14 -7.66 7.02
N ASN A 198 -5.53 -6.75 6.11
CA ASN A 198 -4.99 -5.39 6.05
C ASN A 198 -5.36 -4.54 7.27
N ARG A 199 -6.32 -4.97 8.11
CA ARG A 199 -6.72 -4.23 9.32
C ARG A 199 -5.69 -4.33 10.43
N CYS A 200 -4.74 -5.27 10.32
CA CYS A 200 -3.73 -5.50 11.35
C CYS A 200 -2.36 -5.93 10.82
N THR A 201 -2.13 -5.85 9.51
CA THR A 201 -0.85 -6.20 8.90
C THR A 201 -0.42 -5.16 7.87
N LEU A 202 0.87 -4.84 7.87
CA LEU A 202 1.52 -4.20 6.73
C LEU A 202 2.15 -5.29 5.86
N HIS A 203 2.36 -5.00 4.59
CA HIS A 203 3.07 -5.91 3.69
C HIS A 203 3.92 -5.15 2.66
N LYS A 204 4.88 -5.85 2.05
CA LYS A 204 5.63 -5.35 0.88
C LYS A 204 6.01 -6.48 -0.07
N ALA A 205 6.13 -6.14 -1.35
CA ALA A 205 6.75 -7.00 -2.35
C ALA A 205 8.26 -6.83 -2.30
N ASN A 206 9.01 -7.92 -2.18
CA ASN A 206 10.45 -7.86 -2.32
C ASN A 206 10.84 -7.83 -3.78
N GLY A 207 11.79 -6.95 -4.10
CA GLY A 207 12.49 -7.00 -5.37
C GLY A 207 13.41 -8.22 -5.45
N GLY A 208 14.26 -8.20 -6.46
CA GLY A 208 15.27 -9.23 -6.61
C GLY A 208 15.81 -9.28 -8.02
N ALA A 209 16.67 -10.26 -8.25
CA ALA A 209 17.28 -10.45 -9.55
C ALA A 209 16.24 -10.78 -10.63
N PHE A 210 15.01 -11.16 -10.31
CA PHE A 210 13.98 -11.45 -11.32
C PHE A 210 13.54 -10.24 -12.14
N GLU A 211 13.68 -9.02 -11.62
CA GLU A 211 13.19 -7.81 -12.26
C GLU A 211 13.81 -7.60 -13.65
N GLY A 212 12.98 -7.35 -14.66
CA GLY A 212 13.41 -7.20 -16.06
C GLY A 212 13.90 -8.49 -16.75
N ARG A 213 13.93 -9.64 -16.06
CA ARG A 213 14.48 -10.90 -16.61
C ARG A 213 13.49 -12.07 -16.59
N TYR A 214 12.79 -12.24 -15.48
CA TYR A 214 11.81 -13.32 -15.30
C TYR A 214 10.42 -12.75 -15.05
N ARG A 215 9.42 -13.49 -15.51
CA ARG A 215 8.02 -13.20 -15.25
C ARG A 215 7.69 -13.57 -13.80
N ARG A 216 6.92 -12.71 -13.16
CA ARG A 216 6.28 -12.89 -11.86
C ARG A 216 4.84 -12.45 -12.05
N ASP A 217 3.95 -13.38 -12.36
CA ASP A 217 2.51 -13.15 -12.51
C ASP A 217 1.80 -13.50 -11.20
N LEU A 218 1.58 -12.48 -10.37
CA LEU A 218 0.73 -12.58 -9.20
C LEU A 218 -0.56 -11.81 -9.42
N ARG A 219 -1.69 -12.45 -9.10
CA ARG A 219 -3.03 -11.89 -9.31
C ARG A 219 -3.70 -11.67 -7.97
N ARG A 220 -4.18 -10.45 -7.74
CA ARG A 220 -4.76 -10.05 -6.47
C ARG A 220 -6.24 -9.72 -6.62
N THR A 221 -7.03 -10.09 -5.62
CA THR A 221 -8.30 -9.43 -5.35
C THR A 221 -8.33 -8.94 -3.91
N THR A 222 -9.19 -7.97 -3.63
CA THR A 222 -9.25 -7.31 -2.32
C THR A 222 -10.70 -7.19 -1.89
N VAL A 223 -10.97 -7.60 -0.66
CA VAL A 223 -12.26 -7.50 0.00
C VAL A 223 -12.31 -6.17 0.74
N HIS A 224 -13.45 -5.49 0.66
CA HIS A 224 -13.66 -4.27 1.43
C HIS A 224 -13.87 -4.58 2.91
N ASP A 225 -13.41 -3.66 3.76
CA ASP A 225 -13.68 -3.72 5.19
C ASP A 225 -15.18 -3.54 5.46
N ASP A 226 -15.71 -4.38 6.33
CA ASP A 226 -17.11 -4.42 6.80
C ASP A 226 -17.23 -4.22 8.31
N SER A 227 -16.12 -3.94 9.00
CA SER A 227 -16.08 -3.58 10.42
C SER A 227 -16.81 -2.26 10.71
N SER A 228 -17.12 -2.01 11.98
CA SER A 228 -17.76 -0.75 12.40
C SER A 228 -16.92 0.50 12.08
N THR A 229 -15.61 0.32 11.87
CA THR A 229 -14.67 1.38 11.52
C THR A 229 -14.24 1.37 10.06
N ALA A 230 -14.90 0.59 9.19
CA ALA A 230 -14.50 0.38 7.78
C ALA A 230 -14.24 1.65 6.95
N TRP A 231 -14.90 2.76 7.30
CA TRP A 231 -14.78 4.06 6.63
C TRP A 231 -13.85 5.04 7.35
N GLY A 232 -13.23 4.64 8.45
CA GLY A 232 -12.42 5.52 9.29
C GLY A 232 -13.21 6.76 9.73
N LEU A 233 -12.69 7.94 9.40
CA LEU A 233 -13.34 9.24 9.65
C LEU A 233 -13.78 9.91 8.34
N ASN A 234 -14.08 9.12 7.32
CA ASN A 234 -14.46 9.58 5.99
C ASN A 234 -15.99 9.47 5.80
N GLU A 235 -16.54 10.33 4.96
CA GLU A 235 -17.95 10.28 4.58
C GLU A 235 -18.25 8.99 3.80
N VAL A 236 -19.38 8.34 4.10
CA VAL A 236 -19.87 7.09 3.46
C VAL A 236 -20.42 7.33 2.05
N GLU A 237 -20.16 8.50 1.46
CA GLU A 237 -20.58 8.82 0.10
C GLU A 237 -19.91 7.90 -0.91
N ASP A 238 -20.54 7.75 -2.08
CA ASP A 238 -19.96 6.98 -3.17
C ASP A 238 -18.54 7.48 -3.45
N THR A 239 -17.59 6.62 -3.09
CA THR A 239 -16.16 6.61 -3.39
C THR A 239 -15.78 7.07 -4.83
N ASP A 240 -16.73 7.26 -5.75
CA ASP A 240 -16.54 7.88 -7.07
C ASP A 240 -16.10 9.35 -6.98
N LYS A 241 -16.37 10.03 -5.87
CA LYS A 241 -15.87 11.39 -5.61
C LYS A 241 -14.44 11.44 -5.03
N TRP A 242 -13.92 10.30 -4.56
CA TRP A 242 -12.58 10.17 -3.94
C TRP A 242 -11.50 9.71 -4.93
N VAL A 243 -11.74 9.93 -6.22
CA VAL A 243 -10.75 9.67 -7.27
C VAL A 243 -9.52 10.51 -6.95
N VAL A 244 -8.44 9.84 -6.52
CA VAL A 244 -7.08 10.37 -6.56
C VAL A 244 -6.94 11.03 -7.92
N ASN A 245 -6.75 12.35 -7.95
CA ASN A 245 -6.69 13.07 -9.20
C ASN A 245 -5.71 12.36 -10.13
N ARG A 246 -6.27 11.79 -11.20
CA ARG A 246 -5.55 11.02 -12.21
C ARG A 246 -4.53 11.89 -12.94
N ASP A 247 -4.58 13.20 -12.76
CA ASP A 247 -3.60 14.16 -13.26
C ASP A 247 -2.24 14.06 -12.53
N ALA A 248 -2.24 13.63 -11.26
CA ALA A 248 -1.01 13.37 -10.52
C ALA A 248 -0.23 12.17 -11.12
N THR A 249 -0.96 11.17 -11.64
CA THR A 249 -0.42 10.09 -12.48
C THR A 249 -0.16 10.52 -13.93
N ARG A 250 -0.90 11.48 -14.50
CA ARG A 250 -0.61 12.04 -15.84
C ARG A 250 0.65 12.88 -15.88
N ALA A 251 1.02 13.59 -14.81
CA ALA A 251 2.25 14.38 -14.77
C ALA A 251 3.49 13.49 -14.96
N ALA A 252 3.45 12.26 -14.43
CA ALA A 252 4.47 11.24 -14.67
C ALA A 252 4.44 10.62 -16.09
N GLY A 253 3.29 10.68 -16.78
CA GLY A 253 3.14 10.28 -18.19
C GLY A 253 3.46 11.38 -19.21
N GLN A 254 3.74 12.62 -18.75
CA GLN A 254 4.07 13.76 -19.61
C GLN A 254 5.55 14.16 -19.56
N VAL A 255 6.43 13.29 -19.03
CA VAL A 255 7.86 13.43 -19.30
C VAL A 255 8.04 13.27 -20.81
N LYS A 256 8.03 14.39 -21.52
CA LYS A 256 8.41 14.47 -22.92
C LYS A 256 9.76 13.77 -23.03
N VAL A 257 9.77 12.63 -23.70
CA VAL A 257 11.00 12.09 -24.27
C VAL A 257 11.49 13.18 -25.21
N ALA A 258 12.50 13.93 -24.78
CA ALA A 258 13.20 14.83 -25.68
C ALA A 258 13.80 13.96 -26.79
N ALA A 259 13.48 14.32 -28.03
CA ALA A 259 14.08 13.75 -29.23
C ALA A 259 15.59 14.01 -29.27
#